data_AF-A0A2H9NAN3-F1
#
_entry.id   AF-A0A2H9NAN3-F1
#
_cell.length_a   1.000
_cell.length_b   1.000
_cell.length_c   1.000
_cell.angle_alpha   90.00
_cell.angle_beta   90.00
_cell.angle_gamma   90.00
#
_symmetry.space_group_name_H-M   'P 1'
#
loop_
_entity.id
_entity.type
_entity.pdbx_description
1 polymer ?
#
loop_
_entity_poly.entity_id
_entity_poly.type
_entity_poly.pdbx_seq_one_letter_code
_entity_poly.pdbx_strand_id
1 'polypeptide(L)'
;ESIAYLGILTEQEWDFKPELKNEYSDFILNIPLILIQLLMWVGNLNFAVGVFNLFPLWITDGGKIMIDLLSIIIRKRSILALVVNLLFTFSLFLLLFNMFGPYFL
;
A
#
# COMPACT_ATOMS: atom_id res chain seq x y z
N GLU A 1 28.76 -3.62 3.58
CA GLU A 1 29.30 -4.79 4.33
C GLU A 1 28.14 -5.43 5.08
N SER A 2 27.65 -6.59 4.63
CA SER A 2 26.57 -7.33 5.30
C SER A 2 27.17 -8.44 6.15
N ILE A 3 26.71 -8.52 7.40
CA ILE A 3 27.27 -9.38 8.45
C ILE A 3 26.47 -10.71 8.46
N ALA A 4 27.20 -11.82 8.29
CA ALA A 4 26.88 -13.23 8.57
C ALA A 4 25.44 -13.75 8.32
N TYR A 5 25.25 -14.43 7.18
CA TYR A 5 24.11 -15.30 6.91
C TYR A 5 24.45 -16.72 7.44
N LEU A 6 23.68 -17.23 8.40
CA LEU A 6 23.92 -18.55 9.03
C LEU A 6 23.63 -19.74 8.10
N GLY A 7 23.29 -19.49 6.82
CA GLY A 7 22.97 -20.54 5.84
C GLY A 7 21.69 -21.34 6.14
N ILE A 8 20.99 -21.03 7.24
CA ILE A 8 19.72 -21.66 7.60
C ILE A 8 18.59 -20.83 7.00
N LEU A 9 17.98 -21.37 5.94
CA LEU A 9 16.68 -20.91 5.46
C LEU A 9 15.62 -21.49 6.40
N THR A 10 14.98 -20.65 7.19
CA THR A 10 13.83 -21.06 8.01
C THR A 10 12.57 -20.85 7.18
N GLU A 11 11.99 -21.92 6.66
CA GLU A 11 10.66 -21.90 6.06
C GLU A 11 9.63 -22.19 7.15
N GLN A 12 8.64 -21.31 7.29
CA GLN A 12 7.57 -21.50 8.25
C GLN A 12 6.47 -22.34 7.61
N GLU A 13 6.45 -23.63 7.92
CA GLU A 13 5.37 -24.54 7.52
C GLU A 13 4.28 -24.55 8.60
N TRP A 14 3.03 -24.29 8.20
CA TRP A 14 1.87 -24.40 9.06
C TRP A 14 1.18 -25.71 8.74
N ASP A 15 1.18 -26.65 9.68
CA ASP A 15 0.50 -27.92 9.48
C ASP A 15 -0.63 -28.16 10.49
N PHE A 16 -1.69 -28.82 10.03
CA PHE A 16 -2.78 -29.24 10.89
C PHE A 16 -2.34 -30.44 11.73
N LYS A 17 -2.77 -30.45 12.98
CA LYS A 17 -2.55 -31.60 13.86
C LYS A 17 -3.13 -32.89 13.22
N PRO A 18 -2.43 -34.03 13.36
CA PRO A 18 -2.82 -35.27 12.68
C PRO A 18 -4.22 -35.77 13.10
N GLU A 19 -4.69 -35.46 14.32
CA GLU A 19 -6.03 -35.84 14.77
C GLU A 19 -7.12 -35.18 13.91
N LEU A 20 -6.92 -33.91 13.51
CA LEU A 20 -7.88 -33.17 12.70
C LEU A 20 -7.87 -33.62 11.23
N LYS A 21 -6.71 -33.98 10.69
CA LYS A 21 -6.56 -34.51 9.33
C LYS A 21 -7.26 -35.85 9.13
N ASN A 22 -7.36 -36.66 10.19
CA ASN A 22 -8.03 -37.95 10.15
C ASN A 22 -9.56 -37.82 10.27
N GLU A 23 -10.05 -36.76 10.91
CA GLU A 23 -11.48 -36.55 11.20
C GLU A 23 -12.18 -35.70 10.13
N TYR A 24 -11.48 -34.73 9.54
CA TYR A 24 -12.05 -33.79 8.57
C TYR A 24 -11.33 -33.86 7.23
N SER A 25 -12.07 -33.61 6.15
CA SER A 25 -11.47 -33.49 4.82
C SER A 25 -10.59 -32.24 4.73
N ASP A 26 -9.52 -32.32 3.94
CA ASP A 26 -8.62 -31.19 3.70
C ASP A 26 -9.36 -29.93 3.22
N PHE A 27 -10.45 -30.10 2.48
CA PHE A 27 -11.29 -28.97 2.07
C PHE A 27 -11.83 -28.18 3.26
N ILE A 28 -12.41 -28.87 4.26
CA ILE A 28 -12.99 -28.23 5.45
C ILE A 28 -11.90 -27.56 6.28
N LEU A 29 -10.75 -28.23 6.45
CA LEU A 29 -9.61 -27.68 7.19
C LEU A 29 -9.03 -26.41 6.55
N ASN A 30 -9.09 -26.31 5.22
CA ASN A 30 -8.56 -25.15 4.50
C ASN A 30 -9.51 -23.93 4.45
N ILE A 31 -10.80 -24.07 4.79
CA ILE A 31 -11.76 -22.94 4.76
C ILE A 31 -11.28 -21.75 5.61
N PRO A 32 -10.86 -21.91 6.88
CA PRO A 32 -10.35 -20.79 7.68
C PRO A 32 -9.12 -20.12 7.06
N LEU A 33 -8.23 -20.91 6.45
CA LEU A 33 -7.01 -20.43 5.80
C LEU A 33 -7.36 -19.56 4.57
N ILE A 34 -8.30 -20.02 3.75
CA ILE A 34 -8.81 -19.25 2.60
C ILE A 34 -9.46 -17.96 3.07
N LEU A 35 -10.28 -18.00 4.13
CA LEU A 35 -10.94 -16.80 4.68
C LEU A 35 -9.92 -15.78 5.19
N ILE A 36 -8.88 -16.22 5.90
CA ILE A 36 -7.80 -15.33 6.36
C ILE A 36 -7.07 -14.71 5.17
N GLN A 37 -6.74 -15.50 4.15
CA GLN A 37 -6.09 -14.99 2.94
C GLN A 37 -6.96 -13.95 2.22
N LEU A 38 -8.27 -14.19 2.11
CA LEU A 38 -9.22 -13.24 1.53
C LEU A 38 -9.31 -11.94 2.36
N LEU A 39 -9.37 -12.04 3.69
CA LEU A 39 -9.38 -10.87 4.56
C LEU A 39 -8.08 -10.08 4.46
N MET A 40 -6.92 -10.76 4.39
CA MET A 40 -5.64 -10.08 4.16
C MET A 40 -5.61 -9.39 2.79
N TRP A 41 -6.15 -10.02 1.76
CA TRP A 41 -6.28 -9.42 0.43
C TRP A 41 -7.13 -8.15 0.46
N VAL A 42 -8.31 -8.21 1.07
CA VAL A 42 -9.21 -7.06 1.21
C VAL A 42 -8.55 -5.97 2.06
N GLY A 43 -7.86 -6.34 3.14
CA GLY A 43 -7.12 -5.43 3.99
C GLY A 43 -6.02 -4.69 3.23
N ASN A 44 -5.20 -5.42 2.47
CA ASN A 44 -4.14 -4.86 1.65
C ASN A 44 -4.67 -3.95 0.54
N LEU A 45 -5.79 -4.33 -0.11
CA LEU A 45 -6.42 -3.49 -1.13
C LEU A 45 -6.93 -2.17 -0.54
N ASN A 46 -7.65 -2.23 0.59
CA ASN A 46 -8.14 -1.02 1.26
C ASN A 46 -7.00 -0.13 1.75
N PHE A 47 -5.94 -0.74 2.30
CA PHE A 47 -4.75 -0.01 2.71
C PHE A 47 -4.08 0.67 1.51
N ALA A 48 -3.88 -0.05 0.41
CA ALA A 48 -3.28 0.51 -0.80
C ALA A 48 -4.13 1.67 -1.35
N VAL A 49 -5.44 1.48 -1.54
CA VAL A 49 -6.35 2.53 -2.01
C VAL A 49 -6.35 3.73 -1.06
N GLY A 50 -6.35 3.50 0.25
CA GLY A 50 -6.27 4.55 1.26
C GLY A 50 -4.97 5.36 1.15
N VAL A 51 -3.83 4.68 1.03
CA VAL A 51 -2.52 5.33 0.82
C VAL A 51 -2.50 6.12 -0.49
N PHE A 52 -2.99 5.55 -1.59
CA PHE A 52 -3.07 6.25 -2.88
C PHE A 52 -3.98 7.49 -2.82
N ASN A 53 -5.10 7.40 -2.11
CA ASN A 53 -5.99 8.54 -1.92
C ASN A 53 -5.38 9.66 -1.10
N LEU A 54 -4.37 9.41 -0.26
CA LEU A 54 -3.69 10.45 0.51
C LEU A 54 -2.61 11.21 -0.29
N PHE A 55 -2.27 10.78 -1.51
CA PHE A 55 -1.32 11.52 -2.33
C PHE A 55 -1.86 12.92 -2.64
N PRO A 56 -1.00 13.94 -2.71
CA PRO A 56 -1.38 15.31 -3.08
C PRO A 56 -1.58 15.42 -4.60
N LEU A 57 -2.53 14.66 -5.15
CA LEU A 57 -2.89 14.66 -6.57
C LEU A 57 -4.28 15.31 -6.76
N TRP A 58 -4.50 16.00 -7.88
CA TRP A 58 -5.80 16.63 -8.18
C TRP A 58 -6.97 15.65 -8.20
N ILE A 59 -6.72 14.38 -8.57
CA ILE A 59 -7.75 13.34 -8.68
C ILE A 59 -8.03 12.62 -7.35
N THR A 60 -7.14 12.75 -6.37
CA THR A 60 -7.22 12.04 -5.08
C THR A 60 -7.77 12.96 -3.99
N ASP A 61 -8.30 12.37 -2.92
CA ASP A 61 -8.85 13.14 -1.79
C ASP A 61 -7.76 13.92 -1.04
N GLY A 62 -6.53 13.40 -0.99
CA GLY A 62 -5.36 14.05 -0.43
C GLY A 62 -5.02 15.38 -1.11
N GLY A 63 -5.30 15.53 -2.41
CA GLY A 63 -5.17 16.81 -3.11
C GLY A 63 -6.14 17.86 -2.59
N LYS A 64 -7.41 17.49 -2.36
CA LYS A 64 -8.42 18.40 -1.79
C LYS A 64 -8.05 18.81 -0.37
N ILE A 65 -7.66 17.85 0.47
CA ILE A 65 -7.20 18.10 1.84
C ILE A 65 -6.01 19.07 1.82
N MET A 66 -5.02 18.85 0.94
CA MET A 66 -3.87 19.74 0.81
C MET A 66 -4.29 21.17 0.41
N ILE A 67 -5.20 21.32 -0.55
CA ILE A 67 -5.70 22.62 -0.99
C ILE A 67 -6.38 23.35 0.16
N ASP A 68 -7.24 22.65 0.91
CA ASP A 68 -7.96 23.21 2.05
C ASP A 68 -6.98 23.67 3.14
N LEU A 69 -5.99 22.84 3.48
CA LEU A 69 -4.94 23.20 4.46
C LEU A 69 -4.11 24.40 3.99
N LEU A 70 -3.70 24.43 2.72
CA LEU A 70 -2.93 25.53 2.17
C LEU A 70 -3.74 26.82 2.09
N SER A 71 -5.06 26.74 1.89
CA SER A 71 -5.95 27.90 1.81
C SER A 71 -6.04 28.67 3.15
N ILE A 72 -5.81 27.99 4.28
CA ILE A 72 -5.78 28.61 5.61
C ILE A 72 -4.57 29.57 5.74
N ILE A 73 -3.44 29.20 5.13
CA ILE A 73 -2.18 29.94 5.21
C ILE A 73 -2.09 30.96 4.07
N ILE A 74 -2.41 30.54 2.84
CA ILE A 74 -2.24 31.34 1.62
C ILE A 74 -3.57 31.96 1.22
N ARG A 75 -3.76 33.23 1.56
CA ARG A 75 -4.98 33.99 1.22
C ARG A 75 -5.07 34.41 -0.25
N LYS A 76 -3.92 34.57 -0.93
CA LYS A 76 -3.87 34.98 -2.35
C LYS A 76 -4.11 33.76 -3.24
N ARG A 77 -5.26 33.73 -3.92
CA ARG A 77 -5.66 32.62 -4.83
C ARG A 77 -4.62 32.30 -5.90
N SER A 78 -3.96 33.30 -6.48
CA SER A 78 -2.92 33.09 -7.51
C SER A 78 -1.71 32.33 -6.97
N ILE A 79 -1.28 32.66 -5.75
CA ILE A 79 -0.15 32.00 -5.08
C ILE A 79 -0.56 30.58 -4.67
N LEU A 80 -1.78 30.40 -4.15
CA LEU A 80 -2.31 29.09 -3.79
C LEU A 80 -2.31 28.14 -5.00
N ALA A 81 -2.85 28.59 -6.13
CA ALA A 81 -2.90 27.78 -7.36
C ALA A 81 -1.49 27.41 -7.86
N LEU A 82 -0.53 28.34 -7.79
CA LEU A 82 0.86 28.06 -8.16
C LEU A 82 1.49 27.00 -7.26
N VAL A 83 1.35 27.15 -5.94
CA VAL A 83 1.92 26.20 -4.96
C VAL A 83 1.30 24.82 -5.10
N VAL A 84 -0.02 24.74 -5.21
CA VAL A 84 -0.74 23.47 -5.40
C VAL A 84 -0.29 22.78 -6.68
N ASN A 85 -0.19 23.51 -7.80
CA ASN A 85 0.26 22.92 -9.06
C ASN A 85 1.72 22.44 -8.99
N LEU A 86 2.60 23.16 -8.30
CA LEU A 86 3.98 22.74 -8.14
C LEU A 86 4.09 21.45 -7.32
N LEU A 87 3.37 21.37 -6.19
CA LEU A 87 3.31 20.17 -5.35
C LEU A 87 2.70 18.99 -6.09
N PHE A 88 1.63 19.24 -6.86
CA PHE A 88 1.01 18.24 -7.72
C PHE A 88 2.00 17.67 -8.74
N THR A 89 2.63 18.53 -9.53
CA THR A 89 3.56 18.10 -10.60
C THR A 89 4.75 17.35 -10.02
N PHE A 90 5.30 17.83 -8.90
CA PHE A 90 6.40 17.15 -8.22
C PHE A 90 6.00 15.76 -7.72
N SER A 91 4.82 15.65 -7.09
CA SER A 91 4.33 14.37 -6.57
C SER A 91 3.98 13.39 -7.67
N LEU A 92 3.38 13.87 -8.76
CA LEU A 92 3.11 13.06 -9.95
C LEU A 92 4.41 12.57 -10.59
N PHE A 93 5.40 13.44 -10.72
CA PHE A 93 6.71 13.06 -11.25
C PHE A 93 7.37 11.98 -10.40
N LEU A 94 7.39 12.13 -9.07
CA LEU A 94 7.92 11.12 -8.16
C LEU A 94 7.19 9.79 -8.28
N LEU A 95 5.87 9.81 -8.39
CA LEU A 95 5.05 8.61 -8.55
C LEU A 95 5.38 7.90 -9.87
N LEU A 96 5.38 8.62 -10.99
CA LEU A 96 5.72 8.07 -12.29
C LEU A 96 7.16 7.55 -12.34
N PHE A 97 8.11 8.27 -11.74
CA PHE A 97 9.50 7.82 -11.65
C PHE A 97 9.63 6.55 -10.82
N ASN A 98 8.93 6.42 -9.68
CA ASN A 98 8.97 5.18 -8.90
C ASN A 98 8.30 4.00 -9.63
N MET A 99 7.22 4.26 -10.38
CA MET A 99 6.51 3.21 -11.10
C MET A 99 7.25 2.74 -12.35
N PHE A 100 7.85 3.66 -13.11
CA PHE A 100 8.43 3.37 -14.42
C PHE A 100 9.95 3.44 -14.46
N GLY A 101 10.58 4.21 -13.57
CA GLY A 101 12.03 4.38 -13.50
C GLY A 101 12.80 3.06 -13.43
N PRO A 102 12.42 2.10 -12.55
CA PRO A 102 13.08 0.79 -12.49
C PRO A 102 12.98 -0.06 -13.76
N TYR A 103 12.07 0.26 -14.68
CA TYR A 103 11.97 -0.45 -15.96
C TYR A 103 12.86 0.15 -17.05
N PHE A 104 13.37 1.37 -16.84
CA PHE A 104 14.19 2.11 -17.81
C PHE A 104 15.66 2.26 -17.38
N LEU A 105 15.98 2.02 -16.11
CA LEU A 105 17.31 2.08 -15.49
C LEU A 105 17.76 0.69 -15.07
#